data_AF-A0A2D6BVF2-F1
#
_entry.id   AF-A0A2D6BVF2-F1
#
_cell.length_a   1.000
_cell.length_b   1.000
_cell.length_c   1.000
_cell.angle_alpha   90.00
_cell.angle_beta   90.00
_cell.angle_gamma   90.00
#
_symmetry.space_group_name_H-M   'P 1'
#
loop_
_entity.id
_entity.type
_entity.pdbx_description
1 polymer ?
#
loop_
_entity_poly.entity_id
_entity_poly.type
_entity_poly.pdbx_seq_one_letter_code
_entity_poly.pdbx_strand_id
1 'polypeptide(L)'
;MSRPPTDLLPHIKEVVTIQDEFRTHFEWGLDHDQLSAKELISIVEDSGIDLWSRPNRAATVANIQRRAVLREQNVAILGAAIDVEELIQILETPTLLIVADGAAGVFSLLPDTSAERAWSRLLFMVSDADGGDGTIQAARRGKTIFLHAHGDNREDWKKLLDISIEASSPPPLVLTHQTPEEIPGMHNPGGFTDGDRAACIALSLGIPIDRITLLGTNTEEVGRWSGTTVRSTKLEKLKWMGRILRLLKLDF
;
A
#
# COMPACT_ATOMS: atom_id res chain seq x y z
N MET A 1 10.97 26.57 5.12
CA MET A 1 10.98 25.57 6.21
C MET A 1 11.29 24.22 5.57
N SER A 2 12.27 23.47 6.06
CA SER A 2 12.48 22.08 5.63
C SER A 2 11.26 21.26 6.03
N ARG A 3 10.69 20.48 5.11
CA ARG A 3 9.52 19.63 5.37
C ARG A 3 9.84 18.54 6.40
N PRO A 4 8.85 18.05 7.18
CA PRO A 4 9.04 16.97 8.13
C PRO A 4 9.68 15.73 7.48
N PRO A 5 10.57 15.01 8.17
CA PRO A 5 11.18 13.77 7.66
C PRO A 5 10.18 12.62 7.48
N THR A 6 8.94 12.79 7.95
CA THR A 6 7.82 11.86 7.83
C THR A 6 6.91 12.18 6.65
N ASP A 7 7.19 13.23 5.87
CA ASP A 7 6.46 13.52 4.63
C ASP A 7 6.90 12.55 3.54
N LEU A 8 5.95 11.75 3.04
CA LEU A 8 6.20 10.79 1.99
C LEU A 8 6.12 11.45 0.61
N LEU A 9 7.24 12.01 0.18
CA LEU A 9 7.40 12.63 -1.13
C LEU A 9 7.75 11.59 -2.21
N PRO A 10 7.37 11.81 -3.47
CA PRO A 10 7.70 10.88 -4.53
C PRO A 10 9.22 10.83 -4.74
N HIS A 11 9.76 9.63 -4.95
CA HIS A 11 11.20 9.41 -5.18
C HIS A 11 11.70 10.15 -6.44
N ILE A 12 10.86 10.20 -7.47
CA ILE A 12 11.05 10.93 -8.72
C ILE A 12 9.70 11.56 -9.12
N LYS A 13 9.68 12.68 -9.85
CA LYS A 13 8.42 13.38 -10.15
C LYS A 13 7.51 12.59 -11.09
N GLU A 14 8.11 11.77 -11.94
CA GLU A 14 7.48 10.99 -12.99
C GLU A 14 6.43 10.02 -12.44
N VAL A 15 6.61 9.49 -11.23
CA VAL A 15 5.64 8.56 -10.61
C VAL A 15 4.37 9.25 -10.11
N VAL A 16 4.35 10.59 -10.05
CA VAL A 16 3.14 11.40 -9.82
C VAL A 16 2.56 11.86 -11.16
N THR A 17 3.39 12.37 -12.07
CA THR A 17 2.94 12.83 -13.40
C THR A 17 2.20 11.73 -14.17
N ILE A 18 2.67 10.48 -14.07
CA ILE A 18 2.04 9.34 -14.74
C ILE A 18 0.61 9.05 -14.27
N GLN A 19 0.20 9.54 -13.09
CA GLN A 19 -1.17 9.36 -12.59
C GLN A 19 -2.19 10.08 -13.48
N ASP A 20 -1.85 11.26 -14.02
CA ASP A 20 -2.71 11.98 -14.96
C ASP A 20 -2.79 11.27 -16.32
N GLU A 21 -1.67 10.70 -16.78
CA GLU A 21 -1.64 9.88 -17.99
C GLU A 21 -2.52 8.64 -17.84
N PHE A 22 -2.47 7.99 -16.66
CA PHE A 22 -3.29 6.83 -16.34
C PHE A 22 -4.78 7.19 -16.35
N ARG A 23 -5.19 8.25 -15.65
CA ARG A 23 -6.58 8.74 -15.67
C ARG A 23 -7.06 9.03 -17.10
N THR A 24 -6.22 9.70 -17.88
CA THR A 24 -6.54 10.02 -19.29
C THR A 24 -6.73 8.74 -20.12
N HIS A 25 -5.87 7.72 -19.95
CA HIS A 25 -5.95 6.46 -20.68
C HIS A 25 -7.25 5.69 -20.40
N PHE A 26 -7.70 5.67 -19.14
CA PHE A 26 -8.92 4.94 -18.75
C PHE A 26 -10.19 5.81 -18.76
N GLU A 27 -10.11 7.06 -19.22
CA GLU A 27 -11.21 8.04 -19.21
C GLU A 27 -11.79 8.28 -17.80
N TRP A 28 -10.92 8.31 -16.78
CA TRP A 28 -11.32 8.50 -15.39
C TRP A 28 -11.21 9.95 -14.93
N GLY A 29 -12.23 10.41 -14.22
CA GLY A 29 -12.30 11.76 -13.68
C GLY A 29 -11.44 11.95 -12.44
N LEU A 30 -10.67 13.05 -12.41
CA LEU A 30 -9.90 13.48 -11.23
C LEU A 30 -10.79 13.81 -10.02
N ASP A 31 -12.02 14.25 -10.28
CA ASP A 31 -13.02 14.61 -9.27
C ASP A 31 -13.38 13.43 -8.37
N HIS A 32 -13.39 12.20 -8.90
CA HIS A 32 -13.62 10.99 -8.11
C HIS A 32 -12.49 10.74 -7.09
N ASP A 33 -11.23 10.86 -7.49
CA ASP A 33 -10.07 10.73 -6.59
C ASP A 33 -10.05 11.86 -5.55
N GLN A 34 -10.36 13.10 -5.95
CA GLN A 34 -10.45 14.24 -5.04
C GLN A 34 -11.55 14.08 -4.00
N LEU A 35 -12.73 13.61 -4.42
CA LEU A 35 -13.84 13.34 -3.52
C LEU A 35 -13.49 12.23 -2.54
N SER A 36 -12.94 11.12 -3.03
CA SER A 36 -12.51 10.01 -2.17
C SER A 36 -11.48 10.46 -1.14
N ALA A 37 -10.49 11.27 -1.52
CA ALA A 37 -9.44 11.74 -0.63
C ALA A 37 -10.01 12.68 0.45
N LYS A 38 -10.89 13.61 0.08
CA LYS A 38 -11.55 14.54 1.01
C LYS A 38 -12.44 13.83 2.02
N GLU A 39 -13.18 12.81 1.58
CA GLU A 39 -14.02 12.03 2.48
C GLU A 39 -13.20 11.16 3.43
N LEU A 40 -12.19 10.46 2.90
CA LEU A 40 -11.32 9.59 3.70
C LEU A 40 -10.63 10.38 4.82
N ILE A 41 -10.01 11.52 4.49
CA ILE A 41 -9.33 12.34 5.51
C ILE A 41 -10.32 12.89 6.54
N SER A 42 -11.53 13.32 6.13
CA SER A 42 -12.55 13.82 7.06
C SER A 42 -12.95 12.73 8.05
N ILE A 43 -13.31 11.54 7.57
CA ILE A 43 -13.73 10.43 8.44
C ILE A 43 -12.62 10.05 9.43
N VAL A 44 -11.37 9.98 8.97
CA VAL A 44 -10.25 9.62 9.83
C VAL A 44 -9.99 10.70 10.89
N GLU A 45 -10.07 11.98 10.54
CA GLU A 45 -9.85 13.09 11.47
C GLU A 45 -11.01 13.29 12.46
N ASP A 46 -12.25 12.99 12.04
CA ASP A 46 -13.45 13.09 12.88
C ASP A 46 -13.70 11.83 13.73
N SER A 47 -12.94 10.75 13.52
CA SER A 47 -13.13 9.46 14.21
C SER A 47 -12.94 9.50 15.73
N GLY A 48 -12.20 10.49 16.25
CA GLY A 48 -11.81 10.55 17.67
C GLY A 48 -10.78 9.47 18.09
N ILE A 49 -10.28 8.66 17.17
CA ILE A 49 -9.26 7.64 17.45
C ILE A 49 -7.90 8.31 17.54
N ASP A 50 -7.30 8.34 18.73
CA ASP A 50 -6.01 9.01 18.98
C ASP A 50 -4.91 8.51 18.03
N LEU A 51 -4.84 7.19 17.80
CA LEU A 51 -3.88 6.54 16.91
C LEU A 51 -3.95 7.08 15.46
N TRP A 52 -5.11 7.59 15.05
CA TRP A 52 -5.34 8.13 13.72
C TRP A 52 -5.12 9.62 13.62
N SER A 53 -4.80 10.31 14.72
CA SER A 53 -4.44 11.74 14.69
C SER A 53 -3.19 12.00 13.86
N ARG A 54 -3.07 13.19 13.26
CA ARG A 54 -1.91 13.58 12.42
C ARG A 54 -0.55 13.29 13.10
N PRO A 55 -0.33 13.64 14.38
CA PRO A 55 0.94 13.33 15.04
C PRO A 55 1.22 11.82 15.14
N ASN A 56 0.21 10.99 15.41
CA ASN A 56 0.37 9.54 15.50
C ASN A 56 0.53 8.86 14.13
N ARG A 57 -0.09 9.40 13.06
CA ARG A 57 0.22 8.98 11.68
C ARG A 57 1.67 9.30 11.31
N ALA A 58 2.18 10.48 11.65
CA ALA A 58 3.59 10.83 11.46
C ALA A 58 4.53 9.93 12.29
N ALA A 59 4.17 9.65 13.55
CA ALA A 59 4.92 8.72 14.40
C ALA A 59 4.94 7.29 13.82
N THR A 60 3.87 6.86 13.17
CA THR A 60 3.78 5.59 12.45
C THR A 60 4.82 5.52 11.34
N VAL A 61 4.91 6.56 10.50
CA VAL A 61 5.94 6.66 9.45
C VAL A 61 7.36 6.62 10.05
N ALA A 62 7.61 7.39 11.11
CA ALA A 62 8.92 7.41 11.77
C ALA A 62 9.31 6.03 12.36
N ASN A 63 8.34 5.30 12.92
CA ASN A 63 8.57 3.95 13.43
C ASN A 63 8.90 2.95 12.31
N ILE A 64 8.26 3.08 11.14
CA ILE A 64 8.58 2.27 9.95
C ILE A 64 9.99 2.58 9.46
N GLN A 65 10.35 3.86 9.32
CA GLN A 65 11.71 4.28 8.95
C GLN A 65 12.76 3.71 9.91
N ARG A 66 12.49 3.75 11.23
CA ARG A 66 13.38 3.13 12.22
C ARG A 66 13.54 1.63 12.00
N ARG A 67 12.45 0.91 11.72
CA ARG A 67 12.45 -0.55 11.56
C ARG A 67 13.13 -1.01 10.26
N ALA A 68 12.92 -0.30 9.15
CA ALA A 68 13.38 -0.71 7.83
C ALA A 68 14.64 0.02 7.34
N VAL A 69 14.69 1.34 7.53
CA VAL A 69 15.76 2.18 6.99
C VAL A 69 16.96 2.21 7.94
N LEU A 70 16.76 2.64 9.19
CA LEU A 70 17.85 2.80 10.17
C LEU A 70 18.46 1.47 10.63
N ARG A 71 17.74 0.37 10.49
CA ARG A 71 18.21 -0.99 10.78
C ARG A 71 18.64 -1.75 9.54
N GLU A 72 18.70 -1.08 8.39
CA GLU A 72 19.19 -1.63 7.13
C GLU A 72 18.54 -2.97 6.74
N GLN A 73 17.24 -3.13 7.02
CA GLN A 73 16.53 -4.37 6.73
C GLN A 73 16.24 -4.51 5.24
N ASN A 74 16.32 -5.75 4.74
CA ASN A 74 15.76 -6.10 3.44
C ASN A 74 14.24 -6.12 3.52
N VAL A 75 13.60 -5.80 2.40
CA VAL A 75 12.15 -5.75 2.28
C VAL A 75 11.71 -6.49 1.02
N ALA A 76 10.67 -7.31 1.15
CA ALA A 76 9.97 -7.91 0.02
C ALA A 76 8.59 -7.28 -0.13
N ILE A 77 8.26 -6.81 -1.33
CA ILE A 77 6.93 -6.33 -1.70
C ILE A 77 6.17 -7.49 -2.35
N LEU A 78 5.05 -7.88 -1.76
CA LEU A 78 4.20 -8.96 -2.26
C LEU A 78 3.10 -8.39 -3.14
N GLY A 79 3.15 -8.71 -4.43
CA GLY A 79 2.10 -8.42 -5.41
C GLY A 79 1.04 -9.51 -5.48
N ALA A 80 -0.03 -9.25 -6.23
CA ALA A 80 -1.20 -10.11 -6.29
C ALA A 80 -0.98 -11.51 -6.90
N ALA A 81 0.16 -11.74 -7.59
CA ALA A 81 0.52 -13.04 -8.15
C ALA A 81 1.37 -13.89 -7.21
N ILE A 82 1.59 -13.44 -5.95
CA ILE A 82 2.43 -14.14 -4.97
C ILE A 82 1.93 -15.58 -4.76
N ASP A 83 2.84 -16.54 -4.88
CA ASP A 83 2.60 -17.93 -4.52
C ASP A 83 3.17 -18.30 -3.14
N VAL A 84 2.83 -19.51 -2.69
CA VAL A 84 3.17 -19.97 -1.33
C VAL A 84 4.66 -20.30 -1.24
N GLU A 85 5.24 -20.80 -2.32
CA GLU A 85 6.63 -21.19 -2.43
C GLU A 85 7.57 -19.98 -2.35
N GLU A 86 7.28 -18.91 -3.10
CA GLU A 86 7.96 -17.60 -3.02
C GLU A 86 7.92 -17.05 -1.59
N LEU A 87 6.75 -17.12 -0.94
CA LEU A 87 6.60 -16.64 0.42
C LEU A 87 7.36 -17.51 1.43
N ILE A 88 7.34 -18.84 1.29
CA ILE A 88 8.11 -19.72 2.17
C ILE A 88 9.60 -19.40 2.08
N GLN A 89 10.13 -19.24 0.86
CA GLN A 89 11.53 -18.93 0.61
C GLN A 89 11.93 -17.60 1.26
N ILE A 90 11.16 -16.53 1.07
CA ILE A 90 11.51 -15.23 1.68
C ILE A 90 11.42 -15.29 3.21
N LEU A 91 10.52 -16.13 3.75
CA LEU A 91 10.39 -16.35 5.19
C LEU A 91 11.55 -17.15 5.83
N GLU A 92 12.50 -17.67 5.07
CA GLU A 92 13.73 -18.26 5.60
C GLU A 92 14.74 -17.20 6.04
N THR A 93 14.60 -15.97 5.54
CA THR A 93 15.46 -14.82 5.85
C THR A 93 14.76 -13.86 6.83
N PRO A 94 15.48 -12.94 7.51
CA PRO A 94 14.86 -11.93 8.37
C PRO A 94 14.17 -10.78 7.61
N THR A 95 13.85 -10.96 6.32
CA THR A 95 13.24 -9.95 5.45
C THR A 95 11.88 -9.48 5.95
N LEU A 96 11.65 -8.17 5.95
CA LEU A 96 10.36 -7.56 6.27
C LEU A 96 9.44 -7.60 5.05
N LEU A 97 8.13 -7.68 5.27
CA LEU A 97 7.14 -7.77 4.19
C LEU A 97 6.39 -6.45 4.04
N ILE A 98 6.23 -5.98 2.81
CA ILE A 98 5.21 -5.00 2.43
C ILE A 98 4.21 -5.74 1.55
N VAL A 99 2.92 -5.57 1.81
CA VAL A 99 1.88 -6.34 1.11
C VAL A 99 0.94 -5.39 0.37
N ALA A 100 0.76 -5.66 -0.93
CA ALA A 100 -0.21 -4.97 -1.76
C ALA A 100 -1.58 -5.62 -1.61
N ASP A 101 -2.42 -5.02 -0.76
CA ASP A 101 -3.83 -5.29 -0.60
C ASP A 101 -4.16 -6.80 -0.51
N GLY A 102 -4.88 -7.37 -1.49
CA GLY A 102 -5.32 -8.76 -1.49
C GLY A 102 -4.20 -9.79 -1.42
N ALA A 103 -2.95 -9.42 -1.76
CA ALA A 103 -1.79 -10.31 -1.66
C ALA A 103 -1.59 -10.86 -0.24
N ALA A 104 -2.14 -10.23 0.81
CA ALA A 104 -2.15 -10.78 2.17
C ALA A 104 -2.85 -12.13 2.30
N GLY A 105 -3.77 -12.44 1.37
CA GLY A 105 -4.50 -13.71 1.36
C GLY A 105 -3.60 -14.93 1.29
N VAL A 106 -2.40 -14.83 0.71
CA VAL A 106 -1.44 -15.94 0.65
C VAL A 106 -1.02 -16.44 2.04
N PHE A 107 -1.10 -15.60 3.08
CA PHE A 107 -0.75 -16.01 4.45
C PHE A 107 -1.70 -17.08 4.99
N SER A 108 -2.95 -17.12 4.49
CA SER A 108 -3.95 -18.14 4.87
C SER A 108 -3.61 -19.54 4.34
N LEU A 109 -2.69 -19.64 3.38
CA LEU A 109 -2.26 -20.91 2.80
C LEU A 109 -1.06 -21.52 3.55
N LEU A 110 -0.46 -20.76 4.48
CA LEU A 110 0.66 -21.23 5.29
C LEU A 110 0.17 -22.03 6.51
N PRO A 111 0.97 -22.98 7.01
CA PRO A 111 0.77 -23.53 8.35
C PRO A 111 0.80 -22.43 9.42
N ASP A 112 0.05 -22.59 10.50
CA ASP A 112 -0.16 -21.56 11.55
C ASP A 112 1.15 -20.89 12.01
N THR A 113 2.20 -21.66 12.27
CA THR A 113 3.49 -21.11 12.73
C THR A 113 4.18 -20.23 11.69
N SER A 114 4.06 -20.57 10.41
CA SER A 114 4.57 -19.79 9.28
C SER A 114 3.69 -18.58 8.99
N ALA A 115 2.36 -18.72 9.10
CA ALA A 115 1.41 -17.62 8.96
C ALA A 115 1.65 -16.54 10.03
N GLU A 116 1.83 -16.94 11.30
CA GLU A 116 2.17 -16.01 12.39
C GLU A 116 3.52 -15.32 12.15
N ARG A 117 4.51 -16.04 11.61
CA ARG A 117 5.78 -15.45 11.20
C ARG A 117 5.60 -14.41 10.10
N ALA A 118 4.79 -14.69 9.08
CA ALA A 118 4.48 -13.75 8.00
C ALA A 118 3.81 -12.48 8.55
N TRP A 119 2.77 -12.64 9.37
CA TRP A 119 2.10 -11.52 10.03
C TRP A 119 3.04 -10.71 10.94
N SER A 120 3.97 -11.36 11.63
CA SER A 120 4.97 -10.69 12.49
C SER A 120 5.97 -9.87 11.67
N ARG A 121 6.33 -10.36 10.47
CA ARG A 121 7.26 -9.68 9.55
C ARG A 121 6.60 -8.64 8.65
N LEU A 122 5.26 -8.57 8.62
CA LEU A 122 4.54 -7.50 7.95
C LEU A 122 4.92 -6.14 8.53
N LEU A 123 5.60 -5.34 7.72
CA LEU A 123 5.99 -3.97 8.03
C LEU A 123 4.78 -3.04 7.90
N PHE A 124 4.10 -3.10 6.76
CA PHE A 124 2.81 -2.47 6.51
C PHE A 124 2.12 -3.07 5.28
N MET A 125 0.83 -2.82 5.16
CA MET A 125 0.01 -3.08 3.97
C MET A 125 -0.24 -1.78 3.21
N VAL A 126 -0.35 -1.84 1.88
CA VAL A 126 -0.85 -0.75 1.01
C VAL A 126 -2.14 -1.22 0.38
N SER A 127 -3.21 -0.44 0.48
CA SER A 127 -4.55 -0.93 0.10
C SER A 127 -5.54 0.21 -0.16
N ASP A 128 -6.40 0.05 -1.16
CA ASP A 128 -7.69 0.77 -1.34
C ASP A 128 -8.88 0.09 -0.63
N ALA A 129 -8.58 -0.99 0.08
CA ALA A 129 -9.46 -1.85 0.84
C ALA A 129 -10.27 -2.91 0.05
N ASP A 130 -9.97 -3.17 -1.22
CA ASP A 130 -10.72 -4.14 -2.03
C ASP A 130 -10.22 -5.60 -1.97
N GLY A 131 -9.12 -5.86 -1.26
CA GLY A 131 -8.41 -7.14 -1.20
C GLY A 131 -9.06 -8.26 -0.40
N GLY A 132 -10.30 -8.07 0.07
CA GLY A 132 -11.08 -9.10 0.74
C GLY A 132 -10.53 -9.52 2.11
N ASP A 133 -10.57 -10.82 2.41
CA ASP A 133 -10.27 -11.33 3.76
C ASP A 133 -8.83 -11.00 4.21
N GLY A 134 -7.85 -11.04 3.31
CA GLY A 134 -6.46 -10.68 3.65
C GLY A 134 -6.34 -9.27 4.24
N THR A 135 -7.03 -8.31 3.62
CA THR A 135 -7.09 -6.91 4.07
C THR A 135 -7.83 -6.77 5.40
N ILE A 136 -8.96 -7.48 5.55
CA ILE A 136 -9.73 -7.49 6.81
C ILE A 136 -8.91 -8.10 7.96
N GLN A 137 -8.17 -9.19 7.70
CA GLN A 137 -7.30 -9.81 8.71
C GLN A 137 -6.16 -8.88 9.11
N ALA A 138 -5.56 -8.15 8.17
CA ALA A 138 -4.53 -7.16 8.50
C ALA A 138 -5.07 -6.08 9.46
N ALA A 139 -6.26 -5.54 9.18
CA ALA A 139 -6.91 -4.56 10.04
C ALA A 139 -7.24 -5.13 11.43
N ARG A 140 -7.88 -6.31 11.50
CA ARG A 140 -8.23 -6.98 12.77
C ARG A 140 -7.01 -7.31 13.64
N ARG A 141 -5.86 -7.55 13.01
CA ARG A 141 -4.58 -7.85 13.68
C ARG A 141 -3.80 -6.58 14.03
N GLY A 142 -4.39 -5.39 13.86
CA GLY A 142 -3.77 -4.09 14.16
C GLY A 142 -2.53 -3.80 13.33
N LYS A 143 -2.41 -4.37 12.12
CA LYS A 143 -1.26 -4.15 11.24
C LYS A 143 -1.35 -2.76 10.63
N THR A 144 -0.21 -2.09 10.46
CA THR A 144 -0.20 -0.75 9.84
C THR A 144 -0.69 -0.81 8.40
N ILE A 145 -1.60 0.08 8.03
CA ILE A 145 -2.17 0.18 6.69
C ILE A 145 -1.89 1.58 6.13
N PHE A 146 -1.27 1.60 4.95
CA PHE A 146 -1.22 2.76 4.07
C PHE A 146 -2.49 2.73 3.23
N LEU A 147 -3.55 3.33 3.76
CA LEU A 147 -4.85 3.36 3.14
C LEU A 147 -4.85 4.45 2.08
N HIS A 148 -5.09 4.09 0.82
CA HIS A 148 -5.11 5.05 -0.27
C HIS A 148 -6.52 5.35 -0.74
N ALA A 149 -6.81 6.63 -0.93
CA ALA A 149 -8.07 7.06 -1.50
C ALA A 149 -8.05 6.88 -3.02
N HIS A 150 -8.97 6.05 -3.50
CA HIS A 150 -9.19 5.78 -4.92
C HIS A 150 -10.67 5.99 -5.27
N GLY A 151 -10.95 6.58 -6.43
CA GLY A 151 -12.30 7.02 -6.81
C GLY A 151 -13.39 5.94 -6.89
N ASP A 152 -13.03 4.69 -7.18
CA ASP A 152 -13.93 3.54 -7.36
C ASP A 152 -14.06 2.65 -6.11
N ASN A 153 -13.16 2.75 -5.12
CA ASN A 153 -13.16 1.89 -3.92
C ASN A 153 -13.71 2.57 -2.66
N ARG A 154 -14.50 3.65 -2.81
CA ARG A 154 -15.05 4.43 -1.68
C ARG A 154 -15.81 3.61 -0.65
N GLU A 155 -16.60 2.67 -1.12
CA GLU A 155 -17.39 1.83 -0.22
C GLU A 155 -16.54 0.77 0.50
N ASP A 156 -15.41 0.36 -0.08
CA ASP A 156 -14.55 -0.66 0.51
C ASP A 156 -13.69 -0.09 1.63
N TRP A 157 -13.07 1.08 1.42
CA TRP A 157 -12.32 1.70 2.51
C TRP A 157 -13.24 2.19 3.64
N LYS A 158 -14.49 2.59 3.36
CA LYS A 158 -15.48 2.89 4.42
C LYS A 158 -15.75 1.66 5.30
N LYS A 159 -16.05 0.51 4.70
CA LYS A 159 -16.25 -0.74 5.44
C LYS A 159 -15.03 -1.12 6.27
N LEU A 160 -13.82 -0.93 5.72
CA LEU A 160 -12.58 -1.19 6.45
C LEU A 160 -12.44 -0.27 7.67
N LEU A 161 -12.79 1.01 7.53
CA LEU A 161 -12.81 1.95 8.65
C LEU A 161 -13.86 1.58 9.69
N ASP A 162 -15.08 1.21 9.28
CA ASP A 162 -16.15 0.78 10.20
C ASP A 162 -15.71 -0.41 11.06
N ILE A 163 -15.15 -1.46 10.42
CA ILE A 163 -14.58 -2.62 11.11
C ILE A 163 -13.45 -2.21 12.06
N SER A 164 -12.64 -1.23 11.65
CA SER A 164 -11.48 -0.78 12.43
C SER A 164 -11.88 0.07 13.63
N ILE A 165 -12.91 0.91 13.50
CA ILE A 165 -13.44 1.76 14.59
C ILE A 165 -14.03 0.90 15.70
N GLU A 166 -14.69 -0.20 15.34
CA GLU A 166 -15.26 -1.15 16.30
C GLU A 166 -14.20 -2.06 16.98
N ALA A 167 -12.97 -2.08 16.46
CA ALA A 167 -11.91 -2.94 16.98
C ALA A 167 -11.32 -2.39 18.30
N SER A 168 -11.03 -3.29 19.24
CA SER A 168 -10.34 -2.95 20.49
C SER A 168 -8.92 -2.43 20.27
N SER A 169 -8.31 -2.76 19.13
CA SER A 169 -7.02 -2.25 18.69
C SER A 169 -7.09 -1.88 17.20
N PRO A 170 -7.51 -0.66 16.85
CA PRO A 170 -7.54 -0.22 15.45
C PRO A 170 -6.13 -0.27 14.84
N PRO A 171 -6.00 -0.53 13.53
CA PRO A 171 -4.72 -0.46 12.85
C PRO A 171 -4.19 0.98 12.83
N PRO A 172 -2.87 1.20 12.97
CA PRO A 172 -2.27 2.48 12.62
C PRO A 172 -2.49 2.77 11.14
N LEU A 173 -2.91 4.01 10.80
CA LEU A 173 -3.15 4.42 9.42
C LEU A 173 -2.13 5.46 8.95
N VAL A 174 -1.74 5.34 7.70
CA VAL A 174 -1.10 6.41 6.92
C VAL A 174 -1.93 6.62 5.67
N LEU A 175 -2.34 7.85 5.40
CA LEU A 175 -3.27 8.14 4.31
C LEU A 175 -2.52 8.57 3.06
N THR A 176 -2.84 7.95 1.94
CA THR A 176 -2.27 8.33 0.64
C THR A 176 -3.34 8.62 -0.39
N HIS A 177 -2.99 9.34 -1.46
CA HIS A 177 -3.90 9.72 -2.54
C HIS A 177 -3.15 9.81 -3.88
N GLN A 178 -3.85 10.16 -4.95
CA GLN A 178 -3.31 10.28 -6.32
C GLN A 178 -3.78 11.54 -7.06
N THR A 179 -3.97 12.62 -6.31
CA THR A 179 -4.38 13.94 -6.83
C THR A 179 -3.17 14.88 -6.94
N PRO A 180 -3.20 15.87 -7.86
CA PRO A 180 -2.08 16.80 -8.04
C PRO A 180 -1.98 17.86 -6.93
N GLU A 181 -3.08 18.12 -6.22
CA GLU A 181 -3.12 19.07 -5.11
C GLU A 181 -2.61 18.44 -3.81
N GLU A 182 -1.88 19.22 -3.01
CA GLU A 182 -1.50 18.81 -1.65
C GLU A 182 -2.74 18.76 -0.75
N ILE A 183 -2.98 17.62 -0.11
CA ILE A 183 -4.07 17.43 0.86
C ILE A 183 -3.47 17.33 2.26
N PRO A 184 -3.71 18.31 3.15
CA PRO A 184 -3.14 18.28 4.50
C PRO A 184 -3.49 16.99 5.25
N GLY A 185 -2.45 16.30 5.74
CA GLY A 185 -2.61 15.05 6.48
C GLY A 185 -2.64 13.78 5.62
N MET A 186 -2.46 13.90 4.30
CA MET A 186 -2.27 12.79 3.36
C MET A 186 -0.97 12.96 2.57
N HIS A 187 -0.55 11.89 1.88
CA HIS A 187 0.65 11.90 1.06
C HIS A 187 0.39 11.39 -0.37
N ASN A 188 1.10 11.93 -1.36
CA ASN A 188 1.15 11.37 -2.71
C ASN A 188 2.59 10.91 -3.02
N PRO A 189 2.95 9.67 -2.67
CA PRO A 189 4.27 9.11 -2.97
C PRO A 189 4.44 8.73 -4.46
N GLY A 190 3.37 8.81 -5.25
CA GLY A 190 3.30 8.23 -6.59
C GLY A 190 2.66 6.84 -6.60
N GLY A 191 2.65 6.22 -7.78
CA GLY A 191 1.96 4.94 -7.99
C GLY A 191 0.48 5.13 -8.33
N PHE A 192 -0.14 4.07 -8.81
CA PHE A 192 -1.53 3.98 -9.19
C PHE A 192 -2.18 2.70 -8.66
N THR A 193 -1.52 1.54 -8.82
CA THR A 193 -1.97 0.26 -8.24
C THR A 193 -1.34 0.03 -6.86
N ASP A 194 -1.90 -0.84 -6.02
CA ASP A 194 -1.33 -1.09 -4.69
C ASP A 194 0.13 -1.56 -4.73
N GLY A 195 0.49 -2.36 -5.75
CA GLY A 195 1.84 -2.90 -5.93
C GLY A 195 2.88 -1.83 -6.27
N ASP A 196 2.63 -1.00 -7.29
CA ASP A 196 3.54 0.09 -7.62
C ASP A 196 3.53 1.21 -6.56
N ARG A 197 2.40 1.43 -5.87
CA ARG A 197 2.31 2.37 -4.76
C ARG A 197 3.12 1.88 -3.57
N ALA A 198 3.13 0.58 -3.29
CA ALA A 198 4.02 -0.01 -2.30
C ALA A 198 5.49 0.24 -2.60
N ALA A 199 5.91 0.10 -3.86
CA ALA A 199 7.26 0.45 -4.29
C ALA A 199 7.56 1.95 -4.12
N CYS A 200 6.63 2.82 -4.51
CA CYS A 200 6.75 4.28 -4.33
C CYS A 200 6.89 4.65 -2.85
N ILE A 201 6.06 4.07 -1.97
CA ILE A 201 6.13 4.28 -0.51
C ILE A 201 7.46 3.79 0.05
N ALA A 202 7.93 2.60 -0.35
CA ALA A 202 9.20 2.04 0.12
C ALA A 202 10.39 2.97 -0.18
N LEU A 203 10.47 3.47 -1.42
CA LEU A 203 11.52 4.41 -1.82
C LEU A 203 11.35 5.79 -1.17
N SER A 204 10.11 6.26 -1.00
CA SER A 204 9.78 7.50 -0.31
C SER A 204 10.19 7.48 1.17
N LEU A 205 10.05 6.32 1.83
CA LEU A 205 10.54 6.08 3.19
C LEU A 205 12.08 6.14 3.28
N GLY A 206 12.79 5.98 2.16
CA GLY A 206 14.25 5.94 2.09
C GLY A 206 14.84 4.53 2.07
N ILE A 207 14.05 3.50 1.73
CA ILE A 207 14.58 2.15 1.54
C ILE A 207 15.35 2.14 0.20
N PRO A 208 16.64 1.75 0.17
CA PRO A 208 17.42 1.60 -1.05
C PRO A 208 16.86 0.53 -2.00
N ILE A 209 17.00 0.77 -3.31
CA ILE A 209 16.52 -0.13 -4.37
C ILE A 209 17.10 -1.55 -4.22
N ASP A 210 18.39 -1.66 -3.91
CA ASP A 210 19.11 -2.93 -3.74
C ASP A 210 18.67 -3.76 -2.52
N ARG A 211 17.81 -3.18 -1.65
CA ARG A 211 17.19 -3.86 -0.52
C ARG A 211 15.71 -4.19 -0.74
N ILE A 212 15.17 -3.91 -1.93
CA ILE A 212 13.78 -4.19 -2.28
C ILE A 212 13.74 -5.37 -3.23
N THR A 213 13.00 -6.42 -2.85
CA THR A 213 12.66 -7.54 -3.73
C THR A 213 11.18 -7.49 -4.05
N LEU A 214 10.82 -7.63 -5.32
CA LEU A 214 9.44 -7.74 -5.77
C LEU A 214 9.10 -9.23 -5.94
N LEU A 215 8.03 -9.70 -5.30
CA LEU A 215 7.54 -11.08 -5.41
C LEU A 215 6.08 -11.05 -5.85
N GLY A 216 5.65 -12.03 -6.66
CA GLY A 216 4.27 -12.04 -7.14
C GLY A 216 3.86 -10.79 -7.96
N THR A 217 4.84 -10.10 -8.56
CA THR A 217 4.62 -8.95 -9.44
C THR A 217 4.60 -9.46 -10.88
N ASN A 218 3.47 -9.33 -11.58
CA ASN A 218 3.32 -9.86 -12.93
C ASN A 218 2.59 -8.83 -13.81
N THR A 219 3.03 -8.69 -15.06
CA THR A 219 2.42 -7.76 -16.05
C THR A 219 1.68 -8.44 -17.19
N GLU A 220 1.74 -9.76 -17.26
CA GLU A 220 1.18 -10.60 -18.32
C GLU A 220 -0.05 -11.38 -17.85
N GLU A 221 -0.14 -11.68 -16.55
CA GLU A 221 -1.22 -12.44 -15.95
C GLU A 221 -1.85 -11.76 -14.74
N VAL A 222 -3.16 -11.99 -14.56
CA VAL A 222 -3.88 -11.51 -13.38
C VAL A 222 -3.59 -12.46 -12.22
N GLY A 223 -2.89 -11.97 -11.21
CA GLY A 223 -2.56 -12.75 -10.02
C GLY A 223 -3.79 -13.19 -9.24
N ARG A 224 -3.69 -14.36 -8.59
CA ARG A 224 -4.75 -15.01 -7.80
C ARG A 224 -5.38 -14.08 -6.75
N TRP A 225 -4.60 -13.17 -6.20
CA TRP A 225 -4.99 -12.28 -5.11
C TRP A 225 -5.43 -10.90 -5.59
N SER A 226 -5.75 -10.76 -6.87
CA SER A 226 -6.34 -9.54 -7.40
C SER A 226 -7.79 -9.41 -6.92
N GLY A 227 -8.20 -8.20 -6.53
CA GLY A 227 -9.61 -7.86 -6.29
C GLY A 227 -10.51 -8.12 -7.51
N THR A 228 -11.83 -7.97 -7.31
CA THR A 228 -12.82 -8.23 -8.35
C THR A 228 -12.64 -7.25 -9.51
N THR A 229 -12.33 -7.76 -10.71
CA THR A 229 -11.95 -6.89 -11.82
C THR A 229 -12.29 -7.47 -13.19
N VAL A 230 -12.45 -6.58 -14.17
CA VAL A 230 -12.53 -6.96 -15.58
C VAL A 230 -11.13 -7.29 -16.06
N ARG A 231 -10.91 -8.54 -16.49
CA ARG A 231 -9.58 -9.07 -16.82
C ARG A 231 -8.79 -8.19 -17.81
N SER A 232 -9.43 -7.70 -18.88
CA SER A 232 -8.77 -6.86 -19.89
C SER A 232 -8.26 -5.54 -19.28
N THR A 233 -9.12 -4.83 -18.55
CA THR A 233 -8.76 -3.60 -17.85
C THR A 233 -7.62 -3.85 -16.85
N LYS A 234 -7.68 -4.95 -16.08
CA LYS A 234 -6.62 -5.28 -15.12
C LYS A 234 -5.28 -5.51 -15.80
N LEU A 235 -5.24 -6.25 -16.92
CA LEU A 235 -3.99 -6.47 -17.66
C LEU A 235 -3.37 -5.15 -18.17
N GLU A 236 -4.20 -4.20 -18.60
CA GLU A 236 -3.70 -2.86 -18.94
C GLU A 236 -3.15 -2.12 -17.71
N LYS A 237 -3.86 -2.12 -16.58
CA LYS A 237 -3.36 -1.55 -15.32
C LYS A 237 -2.00 -2.15 -14.93
N LEU A 238 -1.81 -3.46 -15.12
CA LEU A 238 -0.53 -4.13 -14.81
C LEU A 238 0.61 -3.70 -15.74
N LYS A 239 0.33 -3.39 -17.02
CA LYS A 239 1.35 -2.81 -17.92
C LYS A 239 1.78 -1.41 -17.45
N TRP A 240 0.84 -0.62 -16.94
CA TRP A 240 1.13 0.68 -16.33
C TRP A 240 1.96 0.53 -15.04
N MET A 241 1.59 -0.40 -14.16
CA MET A 241 2.39 -0.78 -12.99
C MET A 241 3.83 -1.10 -13.41
N GLY A 242 4.03 -1.94 -14.43
CA GLY A 242 5.37 -2.25 -14.95
C GLY A 242 6.12 -1.07 -15.57
N ARG A 243 5.43 -0.03 -16.07
CA ARG A 243 6.06 1.23 -16.49
C ARG A 243 6.57 2.01 -15.29
N ILE A 244 5.77 2.09 -14.21
CA ILE A 244 6.15 2.77 -12.97
C ILE A 244 7.35 2.09 -12.32
N LEU A 245 7.32 0.75 -12.18
CA LEU A 245 8.43 -0.01 -11.59
C LEU A 245 9.74 0.17 -12.37
N ARG A 246 9.68 0.22 -13.71
CA ARG A 246 10.85 0.54 -14.55
C ARG A 246 11.37 1.95 -14.35
N LEU A 247 10.50 2.95 -14.18
CA LEU A 247 10.91 4.32 -13.84
C LEU A 247 11.64 4.36 -12.49
N LEU A 248 11.21 3.52 -11.54
CA LEU A 248 11.85 3.35 -10.24
C LEU A 248 13.13 2.48 -10.27
N LYS A 249 13.48 1.90 -11.43
CA LYS A 249 14.62 0.99 -11.61
C LYS A 249 14.56 -0.25 -10.71
N LEU A 250 13.35 -0.78 -10.50
CA LEU A 250 13.12 -2.04 -9.82
C LEU A 250 12.98 -3.16 -10.84
N ASP A 251 13.67 -4.28 -10.59
CA ASP A 251 13.55 -5.50 -11.37
C ASP A 251 12.35 -6.32 -10.87
N PHE A 252 11.54 -6.84 -11.80
CA PHE A 252 10.35 -7.66 -11.55
C PHE A 252 10.08 -8.64 -12.69
#